data_AF-A0A2V5V743-F1
#
_entry.id   AF-A0A2V5V743-F1
#
_cell.length_a   1.000
_cell.length_b   1.000
_cell.length_c   1.000
_cell.angle_alpha   90.00
_cell.angle_beta   90.00
_cell.angle_gamma   90.00
#
_symmetry.space_group_name_H-M   'P 1'
#
loop_
_entity.id
_entity.type
_entity.pdbx_description
1 polymer ?
#
loop_
_entity_poly.entity_id
_entity_poly.type
_entity_poly.pdbx_seq_one_letter_code
_entity_poly.pdbx_strand_id
1 'polypeptide(L)'
;IGLADPEALPLAIATQQAVEFVGLPEARIALAHATAYMCRTPKSREAYDALNAATEKIEMEQTKRVPERLKNKHFPVNPEG
;
A
#
# COMPACT_ATOMS: atom_id res chain seq x y z
N ILE A 1 -4.53 -11.73 -1.68
CA ILE A 1 -3.65 -10.70 -2.19
C ILE A 1 -3.01 -10.05 -0.97
N GLY A 2 -2.96 -8.73 -0.83
CA GLY A 2 -2.28 -8.10 0.30
C GLY A 2 -0.86 -8.66 0.45
N LEU A 3 -0.38 -8.80 1.68
CA LEU A 3 0.96 -9.34 1.95
C LEU A 3 1.11 -10.83 1.60
N ALA A 4 0.02 -11.55 1.36
CA ALA A 4 0.10 -12.96 0.98
C ALA A 4 0.60 -13.17 -0.47
N ASP A 5 0.59 -12.12 -1.30
CA ASP A 5 1.20 -12.13 -2.62
C ASP A 5 1.54 -10.70 -3.07
N PRO A 6 2.79 -10.26 -2.85
CA PRO A 6 3.25 -8.92 -3.22
C PRO A 6 3.24 -8.64 -4.74
N GLU A 7 3.30 -9.67 -5.60
CA GLU A 7 3.37 -9.51 -7.06
C GLU A 7 2.04 -9.05 -7.69
N ALA A 8 0.95 -9.21 -6.95
CA ALA A 8 -0.38 -8.84 -7.44
C ALA A 8 -0.57 -7.32 -7.60
N LEU A 9 0.14 -6.48 -6.82
CA LEU A 9 0.05 -5.03 -6.96
C LEU A 9 0.75 -4.54 -8.24
N PRO A 10 2.02 -4.93 -8.54
CA PRO A 10 2.64 -4.68 -9.84
C PRO A 10 1.80 -5.19 -11.01
N LEU A 11 1.20 -6.38 -10.91
CA LEU A 11 0.33 -6.92 -11.96
C LEU A 11 -0.91 -6.03 -12.19
N ALA A 12 -1.52 -5.51 -11.12
CA ALA A 12 -2.64 -4.59 -11.23
C ALA A 12 -2.25 -3.28 -11.95
N ILE A 13 -1.09 -2.72 -11.62
CA ILE A 13 -0.54 -1.51 -12.24
C ILE A 13 -0.28 -1.77 -13.73
N ALA A 14 0.40 -2.87 -14.07
CA ALA A 14 0.65 -3.25 -15.45
C ALA A 14 -0.65 -3.46 -16.24
N THR A 15 -1.69 -4.00 -15.58
CA THR A 15 -3.02 -4.17 -16.18
C THR A 15 -3.69 -2.82 -16.46
N GLN A 16 -3.61 -1.87 -15.51
CA GLN A 16 -4.13 -0.52 -15.71
C GLN A 16 -3.40 0.19 -16.86
N GLN A 17 -2.09 0.08 -16.94
CA GLN A 17 -1.31 0.62 -18.07
C GLN A 17 -1.73 -0.04 -19.40
N ALA A 18 -1.90 -1.35 -19.43
CA ALA A 18 -2.38 -2.05 -20.63
C ALA A 18 -3.77 -1.54 -21.06
N VAL A 19 -4.66 -1.24 -20.11
CA VAL A 19 -5.97 -0.65 -20.41
C VAL A 19 -5.83 0.74 -21.04
N GLU A 20 -4.94 1.58 -20.53
CA GLU A 20 -4.72 2.93 -21.06
C GLU A 20 -4.08 2.92 -22.46
N PHE A 21 -3.07 2.08 -22.68
CA PHE A 21 -2.33 2.06 -23.94
C PHE A 21 -3.03 1.26 -25.04
N VAL A 22 -3.66 0.13 -24.70
CA VAL A 22 -4.32 -0.74 -25.69
C VAL A 22 -5.76 -0.31 -25.94
N GLY A 23 -6.47 0.12 -24.90
CA GLY A 23 -7.89 0.47 -24.99
C GLY A 23 -8.82 -0.73 -25.16
N LEU A 24 -10.12 -0.46 -25.17
CA LEU A 24 -11.15 -1.47 -25.39
C LEU A 24 -11.47 -1.61 -26.89
N PRO A 25 -11.82 -2.82 -27.36
CA PRO A 25 -12.17 -4.01 -26.57
C PRO A 25 -11.00 -4.90 -26.11
N GLU A 26 -9.79 -4.76 -26.66
CA GLU A 26 -8.68 -5.70 -26.46
C GLU A 26 -8.18 -5.75 -25.01
N ALA A 27 -8.17 -4.61 -24.30
CA ALA A 27 -7.74 -4.53 -22.90
C ALA A 27 -8.55 -5.39 -21.92
N ARG A 28 -9.74 -5.86 -22.32
CA ARG A 28 -10.56 -6.77 -21.50
C ARG A 28 -9.82 -8.09 -21.17
N ILE A 29 -8.86 -8.50 -22.01
CA ILE A 29 -8.08 -9.72 -21.79
C ILE A 29 -7.14 -9.54 -20.59
N ALA A 30 -6.45 -8.39 -20.51
CA ALA A 30 -5.57 -8.08 -19.38
C ALA A 30 -6.38 -7.96 -18.08
N LEU A 31 -7.54 -7.28 -18.12
CA LEU A 31 -8.46 -7.20 -17.00
C LEU A 31 -8.95 -8.59 -16.53
N ALA A 32 -9.33 -9.47 -17.47
CA ALA A 32 -9.76 -10.82 -17.16
C ALA A 32 -8.64 -11.64 -16.50
N HIS A 33 -7.41 -11.54 -17.02
CA HIS A 33 -6.24 -12.20 -16.44
C HIS A 33 -6.00 -11.74 -15.00
N ALA A 34 -5.89 -10.42 -14.78
CA ALA A 34 -5.62 -9.86 -13.46
C ALA A 34 -6.70 -10.26 -12.45
N THR A 35 -7.98 -10.21 -12.87
CA THR A 35 -9.11 -10.63 -12.04
C THR A 35 -9.00 -12.09 -11.64
N ALA A 36 -8.80 -13.00 -12.61
CA ALA A 36 -8.70 -14.43 -12.35
C ALA A 36 -7.51 -14.77 -11.44
N TYR A 37 -6.36 -14.13 -11.67
CA TYR A 37 -5.17 -14.23 -10.82
C TYR A 37 -5.51 -13.85 -9.38
N MET A 38 -6.00 -12.64 -9.18
CA MET A 38 -6.36 -12.09 -7.87
C MET A 38 -7.39 -12.94 -7.12
N CYS A 39 -8.36 -13.52 -7.83
CA CYS A 39 -9.35 -14.44 -7.26
C CYS A 39 -8.70 -15.72 -6.71
N ARG A 40 -7.68 -16.27 -7.38
CA ARG A 40 -7.02 -17.53 -7.01
C ARG A 40 -5.91 -17.37 -5.96
N THR A 41 -5.34 -16.19 -5.84
CA THR A 41 -4.26 -15.90 -4.89
C THR A 41 -4.71 -16.00 -3.41
N PRO A 42 -3.89 -16.53 -2.49
CA PRO A 42 -4.16 -16.51 -1.04
C PRO A 42 -4.48 -15.10 -0.52
N LYS A 43 -5.44 -14.94 0.41
CA LYS A 43 -5.93 -13.62 0.86
C LYS A 43 -5.31 -13.22 2.20
N SER A 44 -4.74 -12.02 2.28
CA SER A 44 -4.31 -11.38 3.53
C SER A 44 -4.84 -9.96 3.60
N ARG A 45 -5.34 -9.58 4.78
CA ARG A 45 -5.77 -8.22 5.13
C ARG A 45 -4.78 -7.53 6.07
N GLU A 46 -3.68 -8.19 6.41
CA GLU A 46 -2.74 -7.77 7.46
C GLU A 46 -2.23 -6.33 7.28
N ALA A 47 -1.74 -5.97 6.10
CA ALA A 47 -1.27 -4.60 5.85
C ALA A 47 -2.38 -3.55 5.98
N TYR A 48 -3.59 -3.88 5.55
CA TYR A 48 -4.74 -2.98 5.65
C TYR A 48 -5.16 -2.79 7.11
N ASP A 49 -5.31 -3.89 7.85
CA ASP A 49 -5.71 -3.87 9.26
C ASP A 49 -4.62 -3.21 10.12
N ALA A 50 -3.33 -3.46 9.86
CA ALA A 50 -2.20 -2.85 10.56
C ALA A 50 -2.11 -1.33 10.33
N LEU A 51 -2.37 -0.87 9.10
CA LEU A 51 -2.44 0.55 8.79
C LEU A 51 -3.59 1.22 9.55
N ASN A 52 -4.79 0.62 9.51
CA ASN A 52 -5.95 1.17 10.21
C ASN A 52 -5.71 1.25 11.72
N ALA A 53 -5.19 0.19 12.34
CA ALA A 53 -4.88 0.19 13.76
C ALA A 53 -3.82 1.25 14.13
N ALA A 54 -2.82 1.47 13.27
CA ALA A 54 -1.84 2.53 13.46
C ALA A 54 -2.47 3.93 13.36
N THR A 55 -3.34 4.14 12.37
CA THR A 55 -4.08 5.40 12.16
C THR A 55 -5.01 5.70 13.34
N GLU A 56 -5.82 4.73 13.76
CA GLU A 56 -6.72 4.85 14.93
C GLU A 56 -5.93 5.22 16.19
N LYS A 57 -4.78 4.57 16.41
CA LYS A 57 -3.91 4.87 17.55
C LYS A 57 -3.32 6.29 17.51
N ILE A 58 -3.05 6.82 16.33
CA ILE A 58 -2.60 8.21 16.17
C ILE A 58 -3.74 9.18 16.48
N GLU A 59 -4.95 8.89 16.00
CA GLU A 59 -6.14 9.72 16.18
C GLU A 59 -6.64 9.74 17.63
N MET A 60 -6.53 8.63 18.37
CA MET A 60 -7.01 8.50 19.76
C MET A 60 -6.10 9.14 20.84
N GLU A 61 -4.99 9.80 20.46
CA GLU A 61 -3.94 10.34 21.35
C GLU A 61 -2.99 9.32 21.99
N GLN A 62 -1.76 9.24 21.46
CA GLN A 62 -0.47 9.49 22.15
C GLN A 62 0.67 9.04 21.22
N THR A 63 0.98 9.87 20.23
CA THR A 63 2.26 9.74 19.53
C THR A 63 3.37 10.08 20.52
N LYS A 64 4.21 9.09 20.84
CA LYS A 64 5.40 9.34 21.65
C LYS A 64 6.37 10.23 20.87
N ARG A 65 7.11 11.10 21.57
CA ARG A 65 8.20 11.85 20.94
C ARG A 65 9.15 10.88 20.23
N VAL A 66 9.59 11.27 19.03
CA VAL A 66 10.56 10.48 18.27
C VAL A 66 11.83 10.28 19.12
N PRO A 67 12.29 9.03 19.33
CA PRO A 67 13.52 8.77 20.07
C PRO A 67 14.71 9.51 19.48
N GLU A 68 15.60 10.06 20.32
CA GLU A 68 16.75 10.88 19.89
C GLU A 68 17.61 10.21 18.79
N ARG A 69 17.82 8.88 18.87
CA ARG A 69 18.59 8.12 17.88
C ARG A 69 17.97 8.08 16.48
N LEU A 70 16.67 8.30 16.36
CA LEU A 70 15.93 8.31 15.09
C LEU A 70 15.73 9.74 14.55
N LYS A 71 16.07 10.77 15.33
CA LYS A 71 15.96 12.17 14.89
C LYS A 71 17.03 12.49 13.85
N ASN A 72 16.69 13.38 12.94
CA ASN A 72 17.63 13.91 11.97
C ASN A 72 18.69 14.76 12.68
N LYS A 73 19.98 14.41 12.52
CA LYS A 73 21.11 15.10 13.17
C LYS A 73 21.51 16.41 12.47
N HIS A 74 21.06 16.63 11.24
CA HIS A 74 21.41 17.81 10.44
C HIS A 74 20.47 18.99 10.62
N PHE A 75 19.38 18.84 11.37
CA PHE A 75 18.45 19.92 11.70
C PHE A 75 18.51 20.26 13.20
N PRO A 76 18.65 21.53 13.58
CA PRO A 76 18.48 21.94 14.97
C PRO A 76 17.02 21.67 15.39
N VAL A 77 16.84 20.91 16.47
CA VAL A 77 15.52 20.68 17.06
C VAL A 77 15.00 22.03 17.56
N ASN A 78 13.84 22.46 17.07
CA ASN A 78 13.20 23.71 17.48
C ASN A 78 12.99 23.67 19.01
N PRO A 79 13.44 24.67 19.79
CA PRO A 79 13.50 24.57 21.25
C PRO A 79 12.15 24.66 21.98
N GLU A 80 11.04 24.88 21.27
CA GLU A 80 9.72 25.00 21.88
C GLU A 80 8.77 23.93 21.38
N GLY A 81 8.56 22.93 22.25
CA GLY A 81 7.63 21.82 22.09
C GLY A 81 7.75 20.86 23.27
#